data_AF-A0A0M3JTG0-F1
#
_entry.id   AF-A0A0M3JTG0-F1
#
_cell.length_a   1.000
_cell.length_b   1.000
_cell.length_c   1.000
_cell.angle_alpha   90.00
_cell.angle_beta   90.00
_cell.angle_gamma   90.00
#
_symmetry.space_group_name_H-M   'P 1'
#
loop_
_entity.id
_entity.type
_entity.pdbx_description
1 polymer ?
#
loop_
_entity_poly.entity_id
_entity_poly.type
_entity_poly.pdbx_seq_one_letter_code
_entity_poly.pdbx_strand_id
1 'polypeptide(L)'
;MPGLFPLTLRPVSERCLSRLLITRMMAAKKIIPPSAKKQLEVNTDEGHFNYQRYWSRDKRFAAQAPGDTPARFMLRRLGHAYEVYPLIFLAGLWFCAFLVIVYVSVGKVEVWLDRSQEEAPWDWSRIRDNYYKQHTVMFDVFGNTHQRLEIMEKLQDEMAEAARQRGTR
;
A
#
# COMPACT_ATOMS: atom_id res chain seq x y z
N MET A 1 -18.18 -6.45 -29.85
CA MET A 1 -18.18 -6.93 -28.45
C MET A 1 -19.11 -6.03 -27.63
N PRO A 2 -20.21 -6.56 -27.09
CA PRO A 2 -21.25 -5.75 -26.47
C PRO A 2 -20.93 -5.41 -25.01
N GLY A 3 -21.03 -4.10 -24.71
CA GLY A 3 -21.54 -3.49 -23.48
C GLY A 3 -21.26 -4.12 -22.13
N LEU A 4 -20.33 -3.52 -21.39
CA LEU A 4 -20.26 -3.57 -19.93
C LEU A 4 -21.63 -3.18 -19.32
N PHE A 5 -22.06 -3.97 -18.33
CA PHE A 5 -23.31 -3.89 -17.56
C PHE A 5 -23.92 -2.48 -17.43
N PRO A 6 -25.22 -2.27 -17.78
CA PRO A 6 -25.91 -1.03 -17.44
C PRO A 6 -26.16 -1.01 -15.93
N LEU A 7 -25.36 -0.23 -15.19
CA LEU A 7 -25.62 0.10 -13.79
C LEU A 7 -26.89 0.96 -13.72
N THR A 8 -28.04 0.33 -13.54
CA THR A 8 -29.28 1.06 -13.26
C THR A 8 -29.22 1.59 -11.82
N LEU A 9 -29.01 2.89 -11.66
CA LEU A 9 -29.17 3.56 -10.37
C LEU A 9 -30.67 3.57 -10.02
N ARG A 10 -31.14 2.59 -9.25
CA ARG A 10 -32.50 2.63 -8.70
C ARG A 10 -32.59 3.84 -7.74
N PRO A 11 -33.60 4.71 -7.87
CA PRO A 11 -33.78 5.82 -6.93
C PRO A 11 -34.04 5.25 -5.54
N VAL A 12 -33.09 5.43 -4.64
CA VAL A 12 -33.22 5.02 -3.24
C VAL A 12 -34.17 6.02 -2.58
N SER A 13 -35.36 5.56 -2.18
CA SER A 13 -36.35 6.44 -1.56
C SER A 13 -35.81 7.04 -0.24
N GLU A 14 -36.24 8.25 0.09
CA GLU A 14 -35.85 8.93 1.34
C GLU A 14 -36.16 8.08 2.58
N ARG A 15 -37.23 7.28 2.52
CA ARG A 15 -37.61 6.31 3.56
C ARG A 15 -36.63 5.13 3.68
N CYS A 16 -36.01 4.73 2.58
CA CYS A 16 -34.98 3.69 2.58
C CYS A 16 -33.66 4.25 3.12
N LEU A 17 -33.27 5.47 2.72
CA LEU A 17 -32.10 6.16 3.26
C LEU A 17 -32.22 6.42 4.76
N SER A 18 -33.37 6.92 5.23
CA SER A 18 -33.59 7.16 6.66
C SER A 18 -33.55 5.86 7.48
N ARG A 19 -34.12 4.76 6.97
CA ARG A 19 -34.00 3.44 7.60
C ARG A 19 -32.56 2.93 7.65
N LEU A 20 -31.79 3.10 6.58
CA LEU A 20 -30.37 2.73 6.52
C LEU A 20 -29.52 3.57 7.49
N LEU A 21 -29.80 4.87 7.59
CA LEU A 21 -29.13 5.77 8.52
C LEU A 21 -29.46 5.41 9.96
N ILE A 22 -30.74 5.15 10.29
CA ILE A 22 -31.17 4.74 11.62
C ILE A 22 -30.54 3.39 12.00
N THR A 23 -30.53 2.39 11.10
CA THR A 23 -29.88 1.09 11.38
C THR A 23 -28.37 1.23 11.57
N ARG A 24 -27.70 2.09 10.79
CA ARG A 24 -26.28 2.40 11.01
C ARG A 24 -26.02 3.11 12.33
N MET A 25 -26.85 4.08 12.71
CA MET A 25 -26.73 4.80 13.98
C MET A 25 -27.00 3.88 15.18
N MET A 26 -27.97 2.97 15.08
CA MET A 26 -28.28 1.99 16.13
C MET A 26 -27.20 0.90 16.25
N ALA A 27 -26.57 0.50 15.15
CA ALA A 27 -25.44 -0.43 15.15
C ALA A 27 -24.16 0.15 15.79
N ALA A 28 -24.05 1.47 15.89
CA ALA A 28 -22.92 2.15 16.54
C ALA A 28 -23.03 2.19 18.07
N LYS A 29 -24.18 1.78 18.65
CA LYS A 29 -24.37 1.77 20.10
C LYS A 29 -23.51 0.65 20.69
N LYS A 30 -22.54 1.02 21.54
CA LYS A 30 -21.66 0.08 22.24
C LYS A 30 -22.48 -0.72 23.26
N ILE A 31 -22.88 -1.94 22.92
CA ILE A 31 -23.64 -2.82 23.81
C ILE A 31 -22.65 -3.48 24.78
N ILE A 32 -22.97 -3.44 26.08
CA ILE A 32 -22.26 -4.23 27.09
C ILE A 32 -23.09 -5.51 27.27
N PRO A 33 -22.48 -6.71 27.19
CA PRO A 33 -23.25 -7.94 27.34
C PRO A 33 -23.83 -8.05 28.76
N PRO A 34 -25.01 -8.68 28.92
CA PRO A 34 -25.55 -8.98 30.24
C PRO A 34 -24.63 -9.91 31.02
N SER A 35 -24.70 -9.86 32.35
CA SER A 35 -23.93 -10.75 33.24
C SER A 35 -24.20 -12.22 32.89
N ALA A 36 -23.17 -13.06 33.03
CA ALA A 36 -23.28 -14.48 32.72
C ALA A 36 -24.29 -15.16 33.65
N LYS A 37 -25.15 -16.02 33.09
CA LYS A 37 -26.19 -16.74 33.86
C LYS A 37 -25.62 -17.65 34.95
N LYS A 38 -24.39 -18.10 34.80
CA LYS A 38 -23.65 -18.91 35.78
C LYS A 38 -22.32 -18.21 36.01
N GLN A 39 -22.19 -17.55 37.15
CA GLN A 39 -20.92 -17.03 37.64
C GLN A 39 -20.34 -18.09 38.58
N LEU A 40 -19.06 -18.41 38.43
CA LEU A 40 -18.35 -19.23 39.40
C LEU A 40 -18.21 -18.38 40.67
N GLU A 41 -18.52 -18.96 41.83
CA GLU A 41 -18.28 -18.31 43.11
C GLU A 41 -16.77 -18.13 43.26
N VAL A 42 -16.34 -16.87 43.31
CA VAL A 42 -14.93 -16.52 43.45
C VAL A 42 -14.56 -16.77 44.91
N ASN A 43 -13.62 -17.68 45.18
CA ASN A 43 -13.06 -17.83 46.53
C ASN A 43 -12.52 -16.47 46.99
N THR A 44 -12.92 -16.04 48.18
CA THR A 44 -12.54 -14.77 48.83
C THR A 44 -11.08 -14.67 49.22
N ASP A 45 -10.27 -15.68 48.91
CA ASP A 45 -8.82 -15.64 49.11
C ASP A 45 -8.22 -14.57 48.19
N GLU A 46 -7.22 -13.83 48.69
CA GLU A 46 -6.60 -12.65 48.08
C GLU A 46 -5.82 -12.97 46.77
N GLY A 47 -6.52 -13.45 45.75
CA GLY A 47 -6.00 -13.75 44.44
C GLY A 47 -6.24 -12.61 43.44
N HIS A 48 -5.26 -12.31 42.60
CA HIS A 48 -5.37 -11.32 41.53
C HIS A 48 -6.23 -11.76 40.32
N PHE A 49 -6.77 -12.98 40.34
CA PHE A 49 -7.50 -13.55 39.22
C PHE A 49 -8.99 -13.24 39.33
N ASN A 50 -9.45 -12.27 38.53
CA ASN A 50 -10.87 -11.94 38.41
C ASN A 50 -11.48 -12.73 37.24
N TYR A 51 -12.20 -13.82 37.54
CA TYR A 51 -12.81 -14.67 36.52
C TYR A 51 -14.04 -13.99 35.90
N GLN A 52 -13.83 -13.21 34.84
CA GLN A 52 -14.90 -12.60 34.06
C GLN A 52 -14.95 -13.19 32.65
N ARG A 53 -16.15 -13.21 32.04
CA ARG A 53 -16.30 -13.58 30.64
C ARG A 53 -15.58 -12.53 29.78
N TYR A 54 -14.56 -12.96 29.05
CA TYR A 54 -13.87 -12.13 28.09
C TYR A 54 -14.65 -12.03 26.78
N TRP A 55 -15.08 -10.82 26.40
CA TRP A 55 -15.92 -10.60 25.23
C TRP A 55 -15.35 -9.54 24.27
N SER A 56 -14.16 -9.00 24.54
CA SER A 56 -13.56 -7.89 23.77
C SER A 56 -13.21 -8.21 22.31
N ARG A 57 -13.17 -9.51 21.95
CA ARG A 57 -12.98 -10.02 20.57
C ARG A 57 -14.26 -9.96 19.73
N ASP A 58 -15.43 -9.87 20.36
CA ASP A 58 -16.70 -9.77 19.65
C ASP A 58 -16.94 -8.33 19.18
N LYS A 59 -17.11 -8.14 17.87
CA LYS A 59 -17.37 -6.82 17.25
C LYS A 59 -18.70 -6.18 17.67
N ARG A 60 -19.63 -6.98 18.23
CA ARG A 60 -20.97 -6.55 18.63
C ARG A 60 -21.01 -5.78 19.94
N PHE A 61 -20.01 -6.01 20.79
CA PHE A 61 -19.95 -5.43 22.12
C PHE A 61 -18.89 -4.33 22.17
N ALA A 62 -18.82 -3.55 23.26
CA ALA A 62 -17.81 -2.52 23.46
C ALA A 62 -16.36 -3.10 23.54
N ALA A 63 -15.47 -2.66 24.41
CA ALA A 63 -14.25 -3.43 24.68
C ALA A 63 -14.11 -3.54 26.18
N GLN A 64 -13.85 -4.74 26.69
CA GLN A 64 -13.66 -4.92 28.13
C GLN A 64 -12.29 -4.41 28.56
N ALA A 65 -11.21 -4.89 27.92
CA ALA A 65 -9.85 -4.49 28.30
C ALA A 65 -9.15 -3.66 27.20
N PRO A 66 -8.34 -2.67 27.61
CA PRO A 66 -7.55 -1.88 26.67
C PRO A 66 -6.37 -2.69 26.14
N GLY A 67 -6.17 -2.71 24.81
CA GLY A 67 -5.00 -3.33 24.17
C GLY A 67 -5.21 -4.75 23.62
N ASP A 68 -6.40 -5.31 23.79
CA ASP A 68 -6.75 -6.69 23.39
C ASP A 68 -6.63 -7.02 21.90
N THR A 69 -6.60 -6.00 21.02
CA THR A 69 -6.48 -6.20 19.57
C THR A 69 -5.33 -5.36 19.04
N PRO A 70 -4.56 -5.84 18.03
CA PRO A 70 -3.43 -5.10 17.48
C PRO A 70 -3.80 -3.67 17.05
N ALA A 71 -4.97 -3.50 16.44
CA ALA A 71 -5.47 -2.18 16.05
C ALA A 71 -5.72 -1.25 17.26
N ARG A 72 -6.33 -1.77 18.35
CA ARG A 72 -6.55 -0.99 19.58
C ARG A 72 -5.25 -0.78 20.36
N PHE A 73 -4.26 -1.65 20.23
CA PHE A 73 -2.95 -1.42 20.82
C PHE A 73 -2.23 -0.26 20.13
N MET A 74 -2.20 -0.27 18.80
CA MET A 74 -1.46 0.72 17.99
C MET A 74 -2.14 2.09 17.94
N LEU A 75 -3.47 2.16 17.80
CA LEU A 75 -4.18 3.41 17.50
C LEU A 75 -4.78 4.12 18.73
N ARG A 76 -4.76 3.50 19.92
CA ARG A 76 -5.50 4.00 21.11
C ARG A 76 -4.95 5.29 21.71
N ARG A 77 -3.63 5.47 21.74
CA ARG A 77 -3.00 6.64 22.39
C ARG A 77 -2.78 7.82 21.44
N LEU A 78 -3.12 7.68 20.16
CA LEU A 78 -2.93 8.72 19.16
C LEU A 78 -3.68 10.01 19.51
N GLY A 79 -4.88 9.92 20.09
CA GLY A 79 -5.68 11.09 20.43
C GLY A 79 -5.23 11.89 21.67
N HIS A 80 -4.32 11.36 22.49
CA HIS A 80 -3.83 12.06 23.70
C HIS A 80 -2.35 12.48 23.57
N ALA A 81 -1.59 11.78 22.74
CA ALA A 81 -0.18 12.07 22.50
C ALA A 81 -0.03 12.95 21.24
N TYR A 82 -0.36 14.24 21.37
CA TYR A 82 -0.29 15.19 20.26
C TYR A 82 1.13 15.34 19.68
N GLU A 83 2.15 15.09 20.49
CA GLU A 83 3.57 15.10 20.11
C GLU A 83 3.93 14.00 19.10
N VAL A 84 3.09 12.97 18.94
CA VAL A 84 3.34 11.85 18.03
C VAL A 84 2.85 12.14 16.61
N TYR A 85 1.93 13.10 16.42
CA TYR A 85 1.44 13.44 15.08
C TYR A 85 2.54 13.94 14.13
N PRO A 86 3.47 14.82 14.54
CA PRO A 86 4.60 15.21 13.70
C PRO A 86 5.50 14.02 13.31
N LEU A 87 5.71 13.06 14.20
CA LEU A 87 6.51 11.85 13.91
C LEU A 87 5.82 10.94 12.90
N ILE A 88 4.50 10.75 13.03
CA ILE A 88 3.71 9.96 12.08
C ILE A 88 3.65 10.66 10.72
N PHE A 89 3.50 11.98 10.72
CA PHE A 89 3.54 12.78 9.49
C PHE A 89 4.90 12.64 8.79
N LEU A 90 6.00 12.77 9.54
CA LEU A 90 7.35 12.61 9.01
C LEU A 90 7.58 11.20 8.47
N ALA A 91 7.09 10.16 9.17
CA ALA A 91 7.15 8.78 8.69
C ALA A 91 6.34 8.57 7.40
N GLY A 92 5.15 9.18 7.31
CA GLY A 92 4.34 9.17 6.09
C GLY A 92 5.03 9.86 4.92
N LEU A 93 5.61 11.05 5.14
CA LEU A 93 6.37 11.79 4.13
C LEU A 93 7.58 10.98 3.65
N TRP A 94 8.33 10.39 4.58
CA TRP A 94 9.45 9.51 4.27
C TRP A 94 9.01 8.29 3.44
N PHE A 95 7.89 7.66 3.79
CA PHE A 95 7.35 6.54 3.04
C PHE A 95 6.92 6.95 1.62
N CYS A 96 6.30 8.11 1.45
CA CYS A 96 5.99 8.66 0.13
C CYS A 96 7.27 8.92 -0.70
N ALA A 97 8.30 9.52 -0.09
CA ALA A 97 9.59 9.72 -0.74
C ALA A 97 10.23 8.39 -1.15
N PHE A 98 10.17 7.38 -0.28
CA PHE A 98 10.64 6.03 -0.58
C PHE A 98 9.91 5.43 -1.80
N LEU A 99 8.57 5.54 -1.86
CA LEU A 99 7.80 5.06 -3.03
C LEU A 99 8.18 5.78 -4.33
N VAL A 100 8.41 7.09 -4.28
CA VAL A 100 8.86 7.87 -5.44
C VAL A 100 10.25 7.40 -5.89
N ILE A 101 11.18 7.19 -4.95
CA ILE A 101 12.52 6.67 -5.26
C ILE A 101 12.45 5.28 -5.87
N VAL A 102 11.62 4.38 -5.32
CA VAL A 102 11.43 3.03 -5.88
C VAL A 102 10.84 3.12 -7.29
N TYR A 103 9.83 3.94 -7.50
CA TYR A 103 9.21 4.13 -8.81
C TYR A 103 10.22 4.57 -9.86
N VAL A 104 11.03 5.58 -9.55
CA VAL A 104 12.08 6.06 -10.45
C VAL A 104 13.19 5.03 -10.62
N SER A 105 13.59 4.33 -9.56
CA SER A 105 14.63 3.30 -9.64
C SER A 105 14.20 2.15 -10.55
N VAL A 106 12.94 1.70 -10.47
CA VAL A 106 12.39 0.66 -11.36
C VAL A 106 12.20 1.17 -12.79
N GLY A 107 11.99 2.47 -12.97
CA GLY A 107 11.94 3.11 -14.29
C GLY A 107 13.29 3.17 -15.01
N LYS A 108 14.40 2.85 -14.35
CA LYS A 108 15.73 2.78 -14.97
C LYS A 108 15.88 1.51 -15.81
N VAL A 109 16.57 1.70 -16.93
CA VAL A 109 16.92 0.70 -17.94
C VAL A 109 17.63 -0.54 -17.39
N GLU A 110 18.30 -0.38 -16.24
CA GLU A 110 19.13 -1.41 -15.61
C GLU A 110 18.30 -2.47 -14.87
N VAL A 111 17.04 -2.18 -14.51
CA VAL A 111 16.26 -3.07 -13.64
C VAL A 111 15.61 -4.18 -14.46
N TRP A 112 16.25 -5.35 -14.43
CA TRP A 112 15.75 -6.56 -15.06
C TRP A 112 14.70 -7.26 -14.20
N LEU A 113 13.45 -6.77 -14.28
CA LEU A 113 12.34 -7.25 -13.46
C LEU A 113 11.69 -8.53 -14.01
N ASP A 114 11.69 -8.70 -15.33
CA ASP A 114 11.17 -9.88 -16.03
C ASP A 114 12.28 -10.59 -16.81
N ARG A 115 12.67 -11.77 -16.32
CA ARG A 115 13.73 -12.63 -16.90
C ARG A 115 13.19 -13.63 -17.94
N SER A 116 11.93 -13.50 -18.35
CA SER A 116 11.36 -14.36 -19.39
C SER A 116 11.89 -14.06 -20.79
N GLN A 117 12.49 -12.88 -20.99
CA GLN A 117 13.08 -12.45 -22.25
C GLN A 117 14.56 -12.82 -22.30
N GLU A 118 15.02 -13.37 -23.42
CA GLU A 118 16.43 -13.74 -23.64
C GLU A 118 17.34 -12.51 -23.74
N GLU A 119 16.81 -11.39 -24.24
CA GLU A 119 17.54 -10.13 -24.36
C GLU A 119 17.51 -9.33 -23.06
N ALA A 120 18.70 -9.03 -22.54
CA ALA A 120 18.87 -8.18 -21.37
C ALA A 120 18.27 -6.78 -21.62
N PRO A 121 17.75 -6.11 -20.58
CA PRO A 121 17.13 -4.81 -20.74
C PRO A 121 18.12 -3.71 -21.12
N TRP A 122 19.44 -3.92 -20.91
CA TRP A 122 20.55 -3.08 -21.39
C TRP A 122 21.07 -3.46 -22.79
N ASP A 123 20.42 -4.40 -23.49
CA ASP A 123 20.86 -4.78 -24.83
C ASP A 123 20.63 -3.65 -25.85
N TRP A 124 21.63 -3.48 -26.71
CA TRP A 124 21.69 -2.38 -27.67
C TRP A 124 20.53 -2.42 -28.67
N SER A 125 20.16 -3.61 -29.15
CA SER A 125 19.00 -3.85 -30.04
C SER A 125 17.71 -3.24 -29.48
N ARG A 126 17.52 -3.34 -28.17
CA ARG A 126 16.30 -2.94 -27.47
C ARG A 126 16.28 -1.46 -27.09
N ILE A 127 17.46 -0.88 -26.85
CA ILE A 127 17.63 0.46 -26.26
C ILE A 127 17.97 1.53 -27.29
N ARG A 128 18.50 1.17 -28.45
CA ARG A 128 18.93 2.09 -29.51
C ARG A 128 17.92 3.23 -29.76
N ASP A 129 16.62 2.92 -29.77
CA ASP A 129 15.58 3.91 -30.08
C ASP A 129 15.08 4.70 -28.86
N ASN A 130 15.43 4.28 -27.65
CA ASN A 130 14.83 4.76 -26.40
C ASN A 130 15.82 5.27 -25.35
N TYR A 131 17.13 5.04 -25.50
CA TYR A 131 18.15 5.40 -24.49
C TYR A 131 18.14 6.89 -24.13
N TYR A 132 18.02 7.76 -25.13
CA TYR A 132 18.03 9.21 -24.95
C TYR A 132 16.68 9.75 -24.43
N LYS A 133 15.62 8.93 -24.43
CA LYS A 133 14.31 9.28 -23.87
C LYS A 133 14.19 8.90 -22.40
N GLN A 134 15.11 8.07 -21.90
CA GLN A 134 15.07 7.57 -20.55
C GLN A 134 15.84 8.53 -19.62
N HIS A 135 15.21 8.84 -18.50
CA HIS A 135 15.80 9.71 -17.51
C HIS A 135 17.03 9.03 -16.87
N THR A 136 18.18 9.68 -16.95
CA THR A 136 19.41 9.24 -16.27
C THR A 136 19.52 9.85 -14.87
N VAL A 137 19.01 11.08 -14.73
CA VAL A 137 18.97 11.86 -13.49
C VAL A 137 17.52 12.13 -13.11
N MET A 138 17.24 12.14 -11.80
CA MET A 138 15.92 12.47 -11.24
C MET A 138 15.42 13.87 -11.63
N PHE A 139 16.33 14.84 -11.63
CA PHE A 139 16.04 16.23 -11.92
C PHE A 139 17.00 16.73 -13.00
N ASP A 140 16.49 16.82 -14.23
CA ASP A 140 17.20 17.48 -15.33
C ASP A 140 16.41 18.72 -15.76
N VAL A 141 16.69 19.84 -15.10
CA VAL A 141 15.99 21.12 -15.35
C VAL A 141 16.33 21.67 -16.73
N PHE A 142 17.51 21.37 -17.25
CA PHE A 142 18.05 21.92 -18.50
C PHE A 142 17.90 20.98 -19.70
N GLY A 143 17.51 19.72 -19.47
CA GLY A 143 17.32 18.73 -20.53
C GLY A 143 18.63 18.27 -21.19
N ASN A 144 19.78 18.56 -20.56
CA ASN A 144 21.09 18.30 -21.15
C ASN A 144 21.41 16.80 -21.22
N THR A 145 20.72 15.97 -20.43
CA THR A 145 20.99 14.53 -20.35
C THR A 145 20.31 13.70 -21.46
N HIS A 146 19.37 14.29 -22.19
CA HIS A 146 18.56 13.61 -23.22
C HIS A 146 19.04 13.90 -24.64
N GLN A 147 20.34 14.14 -24.81
CA GLN A 147 20.93 14.43 -26.12
C GLN A 147 21.22 13.13 -26.87
N ARG A 148 20.76 13.07 -28.11
CA ARG A 148 21.06 11.97 -29.02
C ARG A 148 22.49 12.09 -29.55
N LEU A 149 23.24 10.98 -29.50
CA LEU A 149 24.63 10.91 -29.96
C LEU A 149 24.75 9.93 -31.14
N GLU A 150 24.47 10.43 -32.34
CA GLU A 150 24.47 9.60 -33.57
C GLU A 150 25.81 8.91 -33.86
N ILE A 151 26.93 9.52 -33.45
CA ILE A 151 28.26 8.94 -33.64
C ILE A 151 28.44 7.70 -32.76
N MET A 152 28.00 7.76 -31.49
CA MET A 152 28.05 6.59 -30.61
C MET A 152 27.11 5.49 -31.11
N GLU A 153 25.93 5.86 -31.62
CA GLU A 153 24.98 4.88 -32.17
C GLU A 153 25.60 4.05 -33.29
N LYS A 154 26.23 4.72 -34.27
CA LYS A 154 26.91 4.02 -35.38
C LYS A 154 28.01 3.10 -34.89
N LEU A 155 28.82 3.54 -33.94
CA LEU A 155 29.90 2.74 -33.38
C LEU A 155 29.37 1.50 -32.63
N GLN A 156 28.27 1.65 -31.86
CA GLN A 156 27.64 0.53 -31.17
C GLN A 156 26.95 -0.45 -32.13
N ASP A 157 26.38 0.05 -33.22
CA ASP A 157 25.82 -0.78 -34.30
C ASP A 157 26.94 -1.63 -34.93
N GLU A 158 28.06 -1.02 -35.31
CA GLU A 158 29.23 -1.71 -35.87
C GLU A 158 29.82 -2.74 -34.89
N MET A 159 29.90 -2.39 -33.61
CA MET A 159 30.35 -3.32 -32.57
C MET A 159 29.39 -4.51 -32.37
N ALA A 160 28.08 -4.26 -32.41
CA ALA A 160 27.08 -5.31 -32.31
C ALA A 160 27.12 -6.24 -33.52
N GLU A 161 27.29 -5.70 -34.73
CA GLU A 161 27.47 -6.48 -35.96
C GLU A 161 28.76 -7.30 -35.93
N ALA A 162 29.88 -6.71 -35.50
CA ALA A 162 31.14 -7.41 -35.35
C ALA A 162 31.06 -8.52 -34.28
N ALA A 163 30.33 -8.31 -33.19
CA ALA A 163 30.14 -9.32 -32.14
C ALA A 163 29.30 -10.51 -32.63
N ARG A 164 28.28 -10.27 -33.46
CA ARG A 164 27.50 -11.33 -34.14
C ARG A 164 28.36 -12.11 -35.12
N GLN A 165 29.19 -11.42 -35.92
CA GLN A 165 30.13 -12.08 -36.83
C GLN A 165 31.14 -12.98 -36.11
N ARG A 166 31.53 -12.62 -34.88
CA ARG A 166 32.43 -13.40 -34.02
C ARG A 166 31.74 -14.53 -33.27
N GLY A 167 30.40 -14.63 -33.30
CA GLY A 167 29.62 -15.61 -32.54
C GLY A 167 29.67 -15.43 -31.03
N THR A 168 30.09 -14.25 -30.56
CA THR A 168 30.18 -13.92 -29.12
C THR A 168 28.84 -13.43 -28.53
N ARG A 169 27.84 -13.22 -29.39
CA ARG A 169 26.50 -12.74 -29.08
C ARG A 169 25.51 -13.23 -30.12
#